data_AF-A0A2T0X2S9-F1
#
_entry.id   AF-A0A2T0X2S9-F1
#
_cell.length_a   1.000
_cell.length_b   1.000
_cell.length_c   1.000
_cell.angle_alpha   90.00
_cell.angle_beta   90.00
_cell.angle_gamma   90.00
#
_symmetry.space_group_name_H-M   'P 1'
#
loop_
_entity.id
_entity.type
_entity.pdbx_description
1 polymer ?
#
loop_
_entity_poly.entity_id
_entity_poly.type
_entity_poly.pdbx_seq_one_letter_code
_entity_poly.pdbx_strand_id
1 'polypeptide(L)'
;MRAADLLSSAGPAVADGPRRRPGGHVTLSLHRFGLGRLPWVLAQMGAARWPLLHVPGLAFFKLCGSGSGHGFAPRPNPRVWAILCAWDDAADADRALARPPFTRWRAAARESALLRMTPTSVRGLWSGRPPFAAGPAPGGAPLAVLTRATIRARGLRGFWARQRAIAPGIPDAGILLKAGLGEMPWLHQITFSVWPDGAAMRRFARSGRHAEAIGAVRRNGWFAEELYARLALTAASGTWEGRDLADLAAPARPPVPPGRPLPDPAPGPHPGPDPGPRPGPRPGPGRPVPQAAA
;
A
#
# COMPACT_ATOMS: atom_id res chain seq x y z
N MET A 1 36.87 -13.29 -15.52
CA MET A 1 36.50 -12.12 -14.70
C MET A 1 35.10 -12.34 -14.15
N ARG A 2 34.95 -12.69 -12.86
CA ARG A 2 33.67 -13.20 -12.30
C ARG A 2 32.80 -12.03 -11.83
N ALA A 3 31.48 -12.13 -12.01
CA ALA A 3 30.48 -11.14 -11.60
C ALA A 3 30.44 -10.83 -10.09
N ALA A 4 31.24 -11.53 -9.28
CA ALA A 4 31.41 -11.28 -7.85
C ALA A 4 32.33 -10.08 -7.55
N ASP A 5 33.26 -9.75 -8.45
CA ASP A 5 34.30 -8.74 -8.18
C ASP A 5 33.79 -7.29 -8.36
N LEU A 6 32.67 -7.11 -9.05
CA LEU A 6 32.00 -5.81 -9.20
C LEU A 6 31.16 -5.39 -7.98
N LEU A 7 31.01 -6.27 -6.98
CA LEU A 7 30.28 -5.99 -5.73
C LEU A 7 31.21 -5.56 -4.58
N SER A 8 32.52 -5.46 -4.80
CA SER A 8 33.54 -5.23 -3.76
C SER A 8 34.14 -3.82 -3.73
N SER A 9 33.45 -2.81 -4.25
CA SER A 9 33.81 -1.39 -4.10
C SER A 9 32.65 -0.54 -3.61
N ALA A 10 31.93 -1.02 -2.60
CA ALA A 10 31.01 -0.19 -1.83
C ALA A 10 31.72 0.30 -0.57
N GLY A 11 32.15 1.56 -0.58
CA GLY A 11 32.56 2.30 0.62
C GLY A 11 31.43 2.32 1.68
N PRO A 12 31.70 2.83 2.89
CA PRO A 12 30.76 2.79 4.01
C PRO A 12 29.40 3.38 3.61
N ALA A 13 28.31 2.87 4.18
CA ALA A 13 26.94 3.31 3.91
C ALA A 13 26.80 4.84 4.09
N VAL A 14 26.96 5.58 2.99
CA VAL A 14 26.93 7.04 2.97
C VAL A 14 25.51 7.51 3.23
N ALA A 15 25.35 8.42 4.20
CA ALA A 15 24.12 9.11 4.47
C ALA A 15 23.74 9.99 3.27
N ASP A 16 22.70 9.63 2.52
CA ASP A 16 22.27 10.41 1.36
C ASP A 16 21.25 11.47 1.78
N GLY A 17 21.72 12.71 1.84
CA GLY A 17 20.94 13.93 2.10
C GLY A 17 21.58 14.80 3.18
N PRO A 18 21.48 16.14 3.10
CA PRO A 18 22.03 17.05 4.10
C PRO A 18 21.47 16.76 5.51
N ARG A 19 22.20 17.07 6.58
CA ARG A 19 21.70 16.92 7.98
C ARG A 19 20.70 18.04 8.30
N ARG A 20 19.51 17.95 7.70
CA ARG A 20 18.38 18.85 7.95
C ARG A 20 17.38 18.19 8.89
N ARG A 21 16.42 18.98 9.41
CA ARG A 21 15.31 18.46 10.22
C ARG A 21 14.56 17.36 9.43
N PRO A 22 13.95 16.37 10.09
CA PRO A 22 13.17 15.34 9.39
C PRO A 22 12.03 15.98 8.59
N GLY A 23 11.79 15.52 7.36
CA GLY A 23 10.80 16.12 6.46
C GLY A 23 9.36 15.76 6.84
N GLY A 24 8.43 16.73 6.77
CA GLY A 24 7.00 16.54 7.03
C GLY A 24 6.21 16.00 5.83
N HIS A 25 6.82 15.97 4.65
CA HIS A 25 6.21 15.44 3.42
C HIS A 25 7.10 14.38 2.80
N VAL A 26 6.50 13.33 2.24
CA VAL A 26 7.23 12.22 1.62
C VAL A 26 6.72 11.97 0.22
N THR A 27 7.62 11.81 -0.73
CA THR A 27 7.30 11.38 -2.09
C THR A 27 7.99 10.08 -2.41
N LEU A 28 7.27 9.17 -3.06
CA LEU A 28 7.82 7.95 -3.62
C LEU A 28 7.53 7.93 -5.12
N SER A 29 8.57 8.06 -5.93
CA SER A 29 8.49 7.82 -7.38
C SER A 29 8.90 6.39 -7.66
N LEU A 30 8.03 5.64 -8.34
CA LEU A 30 8.28 4.27 -8.79
C LEU A 30 8.41 4.28 -10.30
N HIS A 31 9.44 3.60 -10.83
CA HIS A 31 9.76 3.58 -12.25
C HIS A 31 10.02 2.16 -12.72
N ARG A 32 9.39 1.78 -13.83
CA ARG A 32 9.68 0.53 -14.54
C ARG A 32 10.44 0.82 -15.82
N PHE A 33 11.61 0.22 -15.96
CA PHE A 33 12.47 0.37 -17.12
C PHE A 33 12.50 -0.90 -17.99
N GLY A 34 12.78 -0.72 -19.29
CA GLY A 34 13.20 -1.84 -20.14
C GLY A 34 14.60 -2.32 -19.78
N LEU A 35 14.93 -3.59 -20.01
CA LEU A 35 16.27 -4.13 -19.70
C LEU A 35 17.39 -3.37 -20.43
N GLY A 36 17.15 -2.87 -21.64
CA GLY A 36 18.12 -2.05 -22.37
C GLY A 36 18.45 -0.69 -21.70
N ARG A 37 17.64 -0.24 -20.74
CA ARG A 37 17.91 0.98 -19.95
C ARG A 37 18.64 0.69 -18.64
N LEU A 38 18.95 -0.58 -18.33
CA LEU A 38 19.61 -0.94 -17.07
C LEU A 38 20.97 -0.24 -16.88
N PRO A 39 21.88 -0.17 -17.89
CA PRO A 39 23.14 0.57 -17.73
C PRO A 39 22.92 2.05 -17.39
N TRP A 40 21.92 2.66 -18.02
CA TRP A 40 21.57 4.06 -17.76
C TRP A 40 21.04 4.25 -16.33
N VAL A 41 20.16 3.37 -15.85
CA VAL A 41 19.63 3.47 -14.49
C VAL A 41 20.75 3.26 -13.47
N LEU A 42 21.64 2.29 -13.68
CA LEU A 42 22.80 2.05 -12.83
C LEU A 42 23.72 3.28 -12.76
N ALA A 43 23.99 3.93 -13.89
CA ALA A 43 24.74 5.19 -13.91
C ALA A 43 24.01 6.30 -13.11
N GLN A 44 22.68 6.38 -13.26
CA GLN A 44 21.86 7.34 -12.53
C GLN A 44 21.82 7.08 -11.01
N MET A 45 22.04 5.84 -10.54
CA MET A 45 22.16 5.55 -9.10
C MET A 45 23.33 6.27 -8.43
N GLY A 46 24.38 6.60 -9.20
CA GLY A 46 25.47 7.48 -8.77
C GLY A 46 25.21 8.93 -9.14
N ALA A 47 24.98 9.20 -10.43
CA ALA A 47 24.91 10.56 -10.97
C ALA A 47 23.75 11.41 -10.41
N ALA A 48 22.61 10.79 -10.07
CA ALA A 48 21.46 11.52 -9.54
C ALA A 48 21.66 11.98 -8.09
N ARG A 49 22.64 11.44 -7.35
CA ARG A 49 22.90 11.83 -5.96
C ARG A 49 23.37 13.28 -5.86
N TRP A 50 24.24 13.70 -6.77
CA TRP A 50 24.80 15.05 -6.77
C TRP A 50 23.73 16.14 -6.88
N PRO A 51 22.84 16.15 -7.90
CA PRO A 51 21.77 17.14 -7.96
C PRO A 51 20.82 17.03 -6.77
N LEU A 52 20.48 15.82 -6.30
CA LEU A 52 19.59 15.62 -5.14
C LEU A 52 20.15 16.26 -3.86
N LEU A 53 21.45 16.15 -3.60
CA LEU A 53 22.09 16.79 -2.44
C LEU A 53 21.90 18.32 -2.40
N HIS A 54 21.67 18.95 -3.55
CA HIS A 54 21.54 20.39 -3.71
C HIS A 54 20.10 20.87 -3.95
N VAL A 55 19.11 19.97 -3.90
CA VAL A 55 17.71 20.38 -4.06
C VAL A 55 17.24 21.13 -2.80
N PRO A 56 16.76 22.38 -2.93
CA PRO A 56 16.17 23.12 -1.81
C PRO A 56 14.96 22.37 -1.22
N GLY A 57 14.83 22.41 0.10
CA GLY A 57 13.72 21.75 0.82
C GLY A 57 13.80 20.22 0.89
N LEU A 58 14.79 19.58 0.25
CA LEU A 58 15.01 18.14 0.36
C LEU A 58 15.77 17.80 1.66
N ALA A 59 15.09 17.18 2.61
CA ALA A 59 15.64 16.79 3.90
C ALA A 59 16.34 15.41 3.85
N PHE A 60 15.80 14.49 3.06
CA PHE A 60 16.29 13.11 2.98
C PHE A 60 15.96 12.51 1.62
N PHE A 61 16.84 11.67 1.06
CA PHE A 61 16.48 10.90 -0.12
C PHE A 61 17.13 9.53 -0.14
N LYS A 62 16.49 8.61 -0.87
CA LYS A 62 17.04 7.30 -1.21
C LYS A 62 16.73 6.93 -2.65
N LEU A 63 17.79 6.50 -3.34
CA LEU A 63 17.69 5.83 -4.62
C LEU A 63 17.66 4.33 -4.32
N CYS A 64 16.60 3.67 -4.77
CA CYS A 64 16.37 2.25 -4.50
C CYS A 64 16.26 1.49 -5.83
N GLY A 65 16.94 0.37 -5.94
CA GLY A 65 16.57 -0.66 -6.90
C GLY A 65 15.45 -1.52 -6.33
N SER A 66 14.79 -2.32 -7.15
CA SER A 66 13.93 -3.35 -6.59
C SER A 66 14.78 -4.49 -6.05
N GLY A 67 14.55 -4.81 -4.78
CA GLY A 67 14.64 -6.19 -4.35
C GLY A 67 13.26 -6.79 -4.57
N SER A 68 13.19 -7.96 -5.18
CA SER A 68 12.00 -8.81 -5.11
C SER A 68 10.83 -8.42 -6.08
N GLY A 69 10.61 -9.19 -7.14
CA GLY A 69 9.47 -9.07 -8.06
C GLY A 69 8.16 -9.53 -7.43
N HIS A 70 7.03 -9.01 -7.93
CA HIS A 70 5.64 -9.32 -7.55
C HIS A 70 5.47 -9.51 -6.01
N GLY A 71 5.65 -8.42 -5.27
CA GLY A 71 5.40 -8.41 -3.82
C GLY A 71 6.65 -8.50 -2.94
N PHE A 72 6.64 -9.42 -1.97
CA PHE A 72 7.75 -9.63 -1.00
C PHE A 72 8.64 -10.82 -1.39
N ALA A 73 8.52 -11.32 -2.63
CA ALA A 73 9.10 -12.58 -3.06
C ALA A 73 10.56 -12.40 -3.51
N PRO A 74 11.52 -13.22 -3.05
CA PRO A 74 12.96 -12.96 -3.04
C PRO A 74 13.68 -12.97 -4.40
N ARG A 75 12.99 -12.80 -5.54
CA ARG A 75 13.59 -12.77 -6.88
C ARG A 75 13.87 -11.32 -7.32
N PRO A 76 15.12 -10.88 -7.54
CA PRO A 76 15.40 -9.52 -7.97
C PRO A 76 14.64 -9.16 -9.24
N ASN A 77 13.97 -8.00 -9.28
CA ASN A 77 13.36 -7.48 -10.50
C ASN A 77 14.19 -6.29 -11.01
N PRO A 78 15.13 -6.50 -11.96
CA PRO A 78 16.05 -5.45 -12.38
C PRO A 78 15.36 -4.29 -13.11
N ARG A 79 14.05 -4.39 -13.37
CA ARG A 79 13.27 -3.38 -14.10
C ARG A 79 12.67 -2.32 -13.19
N VAL A 80 12.51 -2.57 -11.90
CA VAL A 80 11.84 -1.64 -10.98
C VAL A 80 12.87 -0.88 -10.16
N TRP A 81 12.71 0.43 -10.11
CA TRP A 81 13.55 1.35 -9.36
C TRP A 81 12.71 2.47 -8.77
N ALA A 82 13.21 3.10 -7.72
CA ALA A 82 12.47 4.13 -7.01
C ALA A 82 13.36 5.26 -6.51
N ILE A 83 12.74 6.44 -6.40
CA ILE A 83 13.29 7.58 -5.69
C ILE A 83 12.34 7.90 -4.54
N LEU A 84 12.83 7.75 -3.31
CA LEU A 84 12.14 8.18 -2.10
C LEU A 84 12.75 9.49 -1.64
N CYS A 85 11.91 10.47 -1.29
CA CYS A 85 12.35 11.75 -0.77
C CYS A 85 11.50 12.16 0.42
N ALA A 86 12.11 12.81 1.41
CA ALA A 86 11.43 13.55 2.46
C ALA A 86 11.74 15.04 2.31
N TRP A 87 10.71 15.86 2.45
CA TRP A 87 10.72 17.28 2.15
C TRP A 87 10.26 18.08 3.37
N ASP A 88 10.77 19.29 3.47
CA ASP A 88 10.32 20.26 4.47
C ASP A 88 8.85 20.65 4.19
N ASP A 89 8.52 20.95 2.93
CA ASP A 89 7.19 21.39 2.48
C ASP A 89 6.75 20.68 1.18
N ALA A 90 5.42 20.57 0.98
CA ALA A 90 4.85 19.97 -0.23
C ALA A 90 5.17 20.76 -1.52
N ALA A 91 5.23 22.09 -1.45
CA ALA A 91 5.54 22.94 -2.59
C ALA A 91 7.00 22.81 -3.05
N ASP A 92 7.94 22.54 -2.12
CA ASP A 92 9.32 22.21 -2.47
C ASP A 92 9.39 20.89 -3.26
N ALA A 93 8.63 19.89 -2.83
CA ALA A 93 8.52 18.62 -3.54
C ALA A 93 8.01 18.83 -4.97
N ASP A 94 6.93 19.58 -5.17
CA ASP A 94 6.35 19.80 -6.50
C ASP A 94 7.31 20.58 -7.43
N ARG A 95 7.98 21.60 -6.93
CA ARG A 95 9.03 22.33 -7.68
C ARG A 95 10.17 21.41 -8.11
N ALA A 96 10.63 20.54 -7.21
CA ALA A 96 11.73 19.63 -7.48
C ALA A 96 11.33 18.52 -8.48
N LEU A 97 10.13 17.95 -8.35
CA LEU A 97 9.61 16.87 -9.22
C LEU A 97 9.43 17.31 -10.68
N ALA A 98 9.33 18.61 -10.93
CA ALA A 98 9.30 19.24 -12.25
C ALA A 98 10.69 19.41 -12.89
N ARG A 99 11.78 18.99 -12.23
CA ARG A 99 13.17 19.18 -12.69
C ARG A 99 13.96 17.86 -12.69
N PRO A 100 15.14 17.80 -13.35
CA PRO A 100 16.07 16.69 -13.19
C PRO A 100 16.53 16.54 -11.72
N PRO A 101 16.77 15.31 -11.23
CA PRO A 101 16.75 14.05 -12.00
C PRO A 101 15.35 13.46 -12.23
N PHE A 102 14.31 13.93 -11.53
CA PHE A 102 12.97 13.33 -11.55
C PHE A 102 12.35 13.27 -12.95
N THR A 103 12.44 14.36 -13.73
CA THR A 103 11.93 14.40 -15.11
C THR A 103 12.67 13.41 -16.02
N ARG A 104 13.99 13.26 -15.85
CA ARG A 104 14.81 12.33 -16.65
C ARG A 104 14.44 10.87 -16.37
N TRP A 105 14.24 10.53 -15.10
CA TRP A 105 13.80 9.18 -14.70
C TRP A 105 12.42 8.85 -15.24
N ARG A 106 11.47 9.79 -15.12
CA ARG A 106 10.12 9.63 -15.67
C ARG A 106 10.12 9.47 -17.19
N ALA A 107 10.88 10.29 -17.91
CA ALA A 107 10.97 10.23 -19.38
C ALA A 107 11.65 8.94 -19.89
N ALA A 108 12.60 8.38 -19.15
CA ALA A 108 13.29 7.16 -19.53
C ALA A 108 12.53 5.88 -19.15
N ALA A 109 11.55 5.97 -18.25
CA ALA A 109 10.76 4.84 -17.78
C ALA A 109 9.66 4.47 -18.80
N ARG A 110 9.32 3.18 -18.85
CA ARG A 110 8.15 2.69 -19.61
C ARG A 110 6.84 2.90 -18.86
N GLU A 111 6.92 2.93 -17.53
CA GLU A 111 5.81 3.14 -16.62
C GLU A 111 6.36 3.85 -15.39
N SER A 112 5.60 4.83 -14.89
CA SER A 112 5.99 5.65 -13.77
C SER A 112 4.78 6.00 -12.92
N ALA A 113 4.94 5.88 -11.62
CA ALA A 113 3.98 6.30 -10.62
C ALA A 113 4.63 7.26 -9.62
N LEU A 114 3.85 8.20 -9.10
CA LEU A 114 4.26 9.12 -8.05
C LEU A 114 3.21 9.10 -6.96
N LEU A 115 3.65 8.79 -5.73
CA LEU A 115 2.84 8.88 -4.52
C LEU A 115 3.35 10.02 -3.65
N ARG A 116 2.44 10.86 -3.17
CA ARG A 116 2.67 11.93 -2.19
C ARG A 116 2.00 11.55 -0.88
N MET A 117 2.71 11.70 0.22
CA MET A 117 2.30 11.19 1.50
C MET A 117 2.71 12.13 2.63
N THR A 118 1.97 12.07 3.75
CA THR A 118 2.31 12.75 4.99
C THR A 118 2.58 11.70 6.08
N PRO A 119 3.76 11.69 6.72
CA PRO A 119 4.04 10.75 7.81
C PRO A 119 3.13 11.00 9.00
N THR A 120 2.51 9.95 9.53
CA THR A 120 1.60 10.01 10.69
C THR A 120 2.16 9.28 11.91
N SER A 121 3.08 8.34 11.69
CA SER A 121 3.83 7.67 12.76
C SER A 121 5.12 7.13 12.20
N VAL A 122 6.22 7.34 12.91
CA VAL A 122 7.56 6.92 12.49
C VAL A 122 8.29 6.35 13.70
N ARG A 123 8.92 5.19 13.53
CA ARG A 123 9.74 4.54 14.56
C ARG A 123 11.01 3.98 13.95
N GLY A 124 12.14 4.24 14.57
CA GLY A 124 13.44 3.73 14.14
C GLY A 124 14.21 4.71 13.26
N LEU A 125 15.23 4.20 12.58
CA LEU A 125 16.23 5.01 11.89
C LEU A 125 16.46 4.49 10.47
N TRP A 126 16.89 5.40 9.59
CA TRP A 126 17.38 5.06 8.27
C TRP A 126 18.74 5.72 8.05
N SER A 127 19.78 4.89 7.90
CA SER A 127 21.16 5.37 7.75
C SER A 127 21.60 6.22 8.95
N GLY A 128 21.25 5.77 10.16
CA GLY A 128 21.65 6.37 11.43
C GLY A 128 20.83 7.59 11.87
N ARG A 129 19.77 7.96 11.14
CA ARG A 129 18.96 9.16 11.46
C ARG A 129 17.46 8.97 11.25
N PRO A 130 16.60 9.73 11.95
CA PRO A 130 15.16 9.76 11.69
C PRO A 130 14.88 10.56 10.40
N PRO A 131 14.33 9.94 9.33
CA PRO A 131 14.19 10.60 8.04
C PRO A 131 12.91 11.45 7.90
N PHE A 132 11.89 11.18 8.73
CA PHE A 132 10.54 11.74 8.59
C PHE A 132 10.06 12.38 9.90
N ALA A 133 9.39 13.52 9.80
CA ALA A 133 8.65 14.13 10.89
C ALA A 133 7.19 13.66 10.83
N ALA A 134 6.73 13.01 11.90
CA ALA A 134 5.32 12.60 12.00
C ALA A 134 4.45 13.80 12.39
N GLY A 135 3.33 13.97 11.68
CA GLY A 135 2.31 14.98 11.96
C GLY A 135 0.92 14.36 12.16
N PRO A 136 -0.11 15.19 12.35
CA PRO A 136 -1.49 14.71 12.43
C PRO A 136 -1.92 14.02 11.13
N ALA A 137 -2.73 12.97 11.25
CA ALA A 137 -3.24 12.25 10.11
C ALA A 137 -4.39 13.03 9.43
N PRO A 138 -4.33 13.27 8.11
CA PRO A 138 -5.51 13.65 7.35
C PRO A 138 -6.59 12.56 7.49
N GLY A 139 -7.80 12.94 7.88
CA GLY A 139 -8.90 12.00 8.04
C GLY A 139 -9.28 11.32 6.72
N GLY A 140 -9.59 10.02 6.76
CA GLY A 140 -10.11 9.25 5.63
C GLY A 140 -9.10 8.88 4.53
N ALA A 141 -7.85 9.37 4.61
CA ALA A 141 -6.81 9.05 3.63
C ALA A 141 -6.35 7.58 3.73
N PRO A 142 -6.10 6.91 2.58
CA PRO A 142 -5.52 5.57 2.57
C PRO A 142 -4.17 5.51 3.30
N LEU A 143 -3.91 4.38 3.95
CA LEU A 143 -2.72 4.17 4.76
C LEU A 143 -1.60 3.58 3.91
N ALA A 144 -0.52 4.33 3.72
CA ALA A 144 0.75 3.81 3.25
C ALA A 144 1.60 3.32 4.44
N VAL A 145 2.24 2.16 4.28
CA VAL A 145 3.17 1.57 5.24
C VAL A 145 4.51 1.37 4.57
N LEU A 146 5.55 1.94 5.15
CA LEU A 146 6.93 1.76 4.76
C LEU A 146 7.66 1.04 5.89
N THR A 147 8.25 -0.11 5.60
CA THR A 147 9.19 -0.78 6.49
C THR A 147 10.53 -0.87 5.82
N ARG A 148 11.59 -0.52 6.53
CA ARG A 148 12.96 -0.67 6.06
C ARG A 148 13.76 -1.42 7.11
N ALA A 149 14.59 -2.36 6.68
CA ALA A 149 15.48 -3.13 7.56
C ALA A 149 16.86 -3.28 6.93
N THR A 150 17.90 -3.11 7.74
CA THR A 150 19.26 -3.57 7.43
C THR A 150 19.47 -4.92 8.09
N ILE A 151 19.67 -5.95 7.29
CA ILE A 151 19.91 -7.30 7.77
C ILE A 151 21.39 -7.42 8.14
N ARG A 152 21.68 -7.92 9.35
CA ARG A 152 23.04 -8.26 9.77
C ARG A 152 23.60 -9.33 8.85
N ALA A 153 24.86 -9.21 8.42
CA ALA A 153 25.52 -10.20 7.57
C ALA A 153 25.39 -11.64 8.12
N ARG A 154 25.59 -11.81 9.45
CA ARG A 154 25.40 -13.08 10.16
C ARG A 154 23.96 -13.63 10.15
N GLY A 155 22.96 -12.76 10.00
CA GLY A 155 21.54 -13.11 9.97
C GLY A 155 20.99 -13.36 8.57
N LEU A 156 21.77 -13.09 7.52
CA LEU A 156 21.32 -13.09 6.13
C LEU A 156 20.73 -14.44 5.71
N ARG A 157 21.47 -15.54 5.95
CA ARG A 157 21.01 -16.90 5.59
C ARG A 157 19.70 -17.27 6.29
N GLY A 158 19.61 -17.03 7.61
CA GLY A 158 18.43 -17.35 8.40
C GLY A 158 17.20 -16.53 7.99
N PHE A 159 17.39 -15.25 7.75
CA PHE A 159 16.33 -14.35 7.30
C PHE A 159 15.75 -14.78 5.93
N TRP A 160 16.59 -15.00 4.92
CA TRP A 160 16.13 -15.38 3.58
C TRP A 160 15.52 -16.78 3.54
N ALA A 161 16.02 -17.73 4.33
CA ALA A 161 15.40 -19.04 4.48
C ALA A 161 13.98 -18.92 5.06
N ARG A 162 13.80 -18.11 6.11
CA ARG A 162 12.49 -17.89 6.73
C ARG A 162 11.54 -17.13 5.81
N GLN A 163 12.00 -16.11 5.09
CA GLN A 163 11.18 -15.37 4.13
C GLN A 163 10.66 -16.27 3.01
N ARG A 164 11.51 -17.16 2.46
CA ARG A 164 11.11 -18.16 1.46
C ARG A 164 10.02 -19.10 1.97
N ALA A 165 10.10 -19.52 3.23
CA ALA A 165 9.11 -20.39 3.85
C ALA A 165 7.74 -19.69 4.08
N ILE A 166 7.69 -18.36 4.10
CA ILE A 166 6.48 -17.57 4.39
C ILE A 166 5.83 -17.00 3.11
N ALA A 167 6.59 -16.84 2.04
CA ALA A 167 6.13 -16.25 0.77
C ALA A 167 4.84 -16.88 0.16
N PRO A 168 4.59 -18.22 0.24
CA PRO A 168 3.42 -18.83 -0.40
C PRO A 168 2.05 -18.55 0.26
N GLY A 169 1.96 -17.73 1.30
CA GLY A 169 0.76 -17.65 2.14
C GLY A 169 0.24 -16.25 2.42
N ILE A 170 0.52 -15.26 1.56
CA ILE A 170 -0.04 -13.91 1.71
C ILE A 170 -1.29 -13.80 0.84
N PRO A 171 -2.50 -14.02 1.39
CA PRO A 171 -3.74 -13.75 0.66
C PRO A 171 -3.82 -12.28 0.27
N ASP A 172 -4.53 -12.01 -0.81
CA ASP A 172 -4.73 -10.67 -1.36
C ASP A 172 -5.66 -9.87 -0.42
N ALA A 173 -5.08 -9.36 0.68
CA ALA A 173 -5.79 -8.84 1.85
C ALA A 173 -6.33 -7.41 1.66
N GLY A 174 -6.71 -7.05 0.42
CA GLY A 174 -7.10 -5.69 0.06
C GLY A 174 -5.92 -4.72 0.03
N ILE A 175 -4.72 -5.19 -0.32
CA ILE A 175 -3.55 -4.34 -0.55
C ILE A 175 -3.76 -3.61 -1.87
N LEU A 176 -3.78 -2.28 -1.84
CA LEU A 176 -4.02 -1.48 -3.04
C LEU A 176 -2.75 -1.41 -3.92
N LEU A 177 -1.58 -1.28 -3.30
CA LEU A 177 -0.28 -1.26 -3.96
C LEU A 177 0.78 -1.89 -3.07
N LYS A 178 1.78 -2.57 -3.67
CA LYS A 178 2.91 -3.14 -2.96
C LYS A 178 4.20 -3.02 -3.78
N ALA A 179 5.29 -2.64 -3.15
CA ALA A 179 6.61 -2.62 -3.76
C ALA A 179 7.67 -3.17 -2.79
N GLY A 180 8.46 -4.14 -3.27
CA GLY A 180 9.73 -4.52 -2.67
C GLY A 180 10.84 -3.66 -3.28
N LEU A 181 11.58 -2.96 -2.43
CA LEU A 181 12.66 -2.05 -2.80
C LEU A 181 13.91 -2.41 -1.98
N GLY A 182 15.08 -1.97 -2.42
CA GLY A 182 16.32 -2.13 -1.68
C GLY A 182 17.41 -1.19 -2.17
N GLU A 183 18.24 -0.71 -1.23
CA GLU A 183 19.41 0.12 -1.54
C GLU A 183 20.58 -0.75 -1.98
N MET A 184 20.80 -1.84 -1.26
CA MET A 184 21.78 -2.89 -1.57
C MET A 184 21.01 -4.22 -1.63
N PRO A 185 21.08 -4.96 -2.75
CA PRO A 185 20.45 -6.26 -2.85
C PRO A 185 20.79 -7.11 -1.63
N TRP A 186 19.78 -7.81 -1.10
CA TRP A 186 19.91 -8.75 0.02
C TRP A 186 20.16 -8.14 1.42
N LEU A 187 20.81 -6.98 1.53
CA LEU A 187 21.19 -6.37 2.82
C LEU A 187 20.17 -5.35 3.32
N HIS A 188 19.66 -4.50 2.42
CA HIS A 188 18.75 -3.41 2.78
C HIS A 188 17.40 -3.66 2.15
N GLN A 189 16.47 -4.22 2.92
CA GLN A 189 15.13 -4.49 2.44
C GLN A 189 14.22 -3.31 2.79
N ILE A 190 13.49 -2.84 1.80
CA ILE A 190 12.45 -1.83 1.94
C ILE A 190 11.16 -2.45 1.41
N THR A 191 10.10 -2.36 2.19
CA THR A 191 8.77 -2.77 1.77
C THR A 191 7.83 -1.58 1.87
N PHE A 192 7.12 -1.34 0.78
CA PHE A 192 6.10 -0.32 0.69
C PHE A 192 4.77 -0.97 0.36
N SER A 193 3.70 -0.51 1.02
CA SER A 193 2.35 -0.99 0.73
C SER A 193 1.32 0.10 1.01
N VAL A 194 0.23 0.11 0.23
CA VAL A 194 -0.91 1.01 0.41
C VAL A 194 -2.14 0.18 0.76
N TRP A 195 -2.90 0.66 1.74
CA TRP A 195 -4.06 0.00 2.33
C TRP A 195 -5.24 0.98 2.36
N PRO A 196 -6.49 0.50 2.24
CA PRO A 196 -7.67 1.35 2.37
C PRO A 196 -7.71 2.08 3.72
N ASP A 197 -7.35 1.36 4.80
CA ASP A 197 -7.34 1.89 6.15
C ASP A 197 -6.41 1.11 7.10
N GLY A 198 -6.23 1.65 8.30
CA GLY A 198 -5.43 1.02 9.34
C GLY A 198 -6.01 -0.28 9.92
N ALA A 199 -7.32 -0.51 9.81
CA ALA A 199 -7.94 -1.76 10.26
C ALA A 199 -7.62 -2.91 9.30
N ALA A 200 -7.67 -2.68 7.98
CA ALA A 200 -7.24 -3.63 6.95
C ALA A 200 -5.77 -4.04 7.14
N MET A 201 -4.90 -3.05 7.31
CA MET A 201 -3.48 -3.28 7.61
C MET A 201 -3.29 -4.09 8.91
N ARG A 202 -4.00 -3.77 9.99
CA ARG A 202 -3.89 -4.49 11.27
C ARG A 202 -4.39 -5.94 11.17
N ARG A 203 -5.48 -6.18 10.44
CA ARG A 203 -5.99 -7.54 10.18
C ARG A 203 -4.92 -8.36 9.46
N PHE A 204 -4.29 -7.80 8.44
CA PHE A 204 -3.18 -8.44 7.75
C PHE A 204 -1.98 -8.69 8.68
N ALA A 205 -1.52 -7.68 9.42
CA ALA A 205 -0.34 -7.77 10.27
C ALA A 205 -0.47 -8.82 11.39
N ARG A 206 -1.70 -9.09 11.83
CA ARG A 206 -2.02 -10.10 12.86
C ARG A 206 -2.37 -11.48 12.30
N SER A 207 -2.42 -11.63 10.97
CA SER A 207 -2.72 -12.91 10.34
C SER A 207 -1.54 -13.88 10.47
N GLY A 208 -1.85 -15.12 10.88
CA GLY A 208 -0.94 -16.25 11.17
C GLY A 208 0.55 -16.05 10.87
N ARG A 209 0.97 -16.45 9.66
CA ARG A 209 2.39 -16.49 9.26
C ARG A 209 3.13 -15.13 9.33
N HIS A 210 2.42 -13.99 9.27
CA HIS A 210 3.04 -12.67 9.36
C HIS A 210 3.42 -12.32 10.81
N ALA A 211 2.57 -12.63 11.78
CA ALA A 211 2.89 -12.47 13.20
C ALA A 211 4.08 -13.36 13.60
N GLU A 212 4.14 -14.59 13.09
CA GLU A 212 5.29 -15.47 13.28
C GLU A 212 6.58 -14.92 12.65
N ALA A 213 6.50 -14.28 11.47
CA ALA A 213 7.63 -13.66 10.80
C ALA A 213 8.21 -12.53 11.65
N ILE A 214 7.35 -11.64 12.14
CA ILE A 214 7.72 -10.52 13.03
C ILE A 214 8.34 -11.06 14.31
N GLY A 215 7.74 -12.09 14.91
CA GLY A 215 8.27 -12.74 16.10
C GLY A 215 9.65 -13.36 15.86
N ALA A 216 9.85 -14.05 14.73
CA ALA A 216 11.13 -14.66 14.37
C ALA A 216 12.23 -13.62 14.15
N VAL A 217 11.92 -12.51 13.47
CA VAL A 217 12.86 -11.39 13.29
C VAL A 217 13.32 -10.84 14.64
N ARG A 218 12.39 -10.61 15.57
CA ARG A 218 12.69 -10.07 16.91
C ARG A 218 13.53 -11.04 17.74
N ARG A 219 13.13 -12.32 17.80
CA ARG A 219 13.84 -13.35 18.58
C ARG A 219 15.27 -13.56 18.11
N ASN A 220 15.51 -13.51 16.80
CA ASN A 220 16.83 -13.81 16.24
C ASN A 220 17.74 -12.59 16.03
N GLY A 221 17.26 -11.38 16.34
CA GLY A 221 18.07 -10.15 16.26
C GLY A 221 18.67 -9.88 14.88
N TRP A 222 17.97 -10.27 13.81
CA TRP A 222 18.52 -10.24 12.45
C TRP A 222 18.73 -8.83 11.89
N PHE A 223 18.09 -7.81 12.46
CA PHE A 223 18.16 -6.44 11.93
C PHE A 223 19.15 -5.57 12.71
N ALA A 224 20.14 -5.03 11.99
CA ALA A 224 21.09 -4.05 12.51
C ALA A 224 20.44 -2.68 12.73
N GLU A 225 19.49 -2.32 11.86
CA GLU A 225 18.74 -1.07 11.89
C GLU A 225 17.37 -1.30 11.24
N GLU A 226 16.33 -0.67 11.76
CA GLU A 226 14.97 -0.79 11.25
C GLU A 226 14.25 0.57 11.30
N LEU A 227 13.34 0.77 10.34
CA LEU A 227 12.41 1.89 10.29
C LEU A 227 11.02 1.35 9.96
N TYR A 228 10.04 1.79 10.74
CA TYR A 228 8.62 1.57 10.47
C TYR A 228 7.93 2.92 10.38
N ALA A 229 7.33 3.23 9.23
CA ALA A 229 6.58 4.46 9.03
C ALA A 229 5.16 4.14 8.52
N ARG A 230 4.20 4.85 9.10
CA ARG A 230 2.82 4.99 8.60
C ARG A 230 2.71 6.36 7.98
N LEU A 231 2.15 6.42 6.78
CA LEU A 231 1.96 7.65 6.05
C LEU A 231 0.53 7.70 5.51
N ALA A 232 -0.10 8.86 5.58
CA ALA A 232 -1.36 9.11 4.88
C ALA A 232 -1.05 9.40 3.41
N LEU A 233 -1.67 8.67 2.49
CA LEU A 233 -1.55 8.92 1.06
C LEU A 233 -2.41 10.15 0.69
N THR A 234 -1.76 11.24 0.32
CA THR A 234 -2.44 12.52 0.03
C THR A 234 -2.68 12.72 -1.46
N ALA A 235 -1.84 12.15 -2.32
CA ALA A 235 -2.07 12.12 -3.76
C ALA A 235 -1.33 10.95 -4.40
N ALA A 236 -1.85 10.45 -5.50
CA ALA A 236 -1.18 9.47 -6.35
C ALA A 236 -1.45 9.79 -7.82
N SER A 237 -0.49 9.50 -8.68
CA SER A 237 -0.58 9.81 -10.12
C SER A 237 0.31 8.88 -10.94
N GLY A 238 -0.02 8.75 -12.22
CA GLY A 238 0.66 7.85 -13.14
C GLY A 238 0.15 6.42 -13.02
N THR A 239 0.90 5.49 -13.59
CA THR A 239 0.50 4.09 -13.70
C THR A 239 1.47 3.17 -12.97
N TRP A 240 0.94 2.13 -12.35
CA TRP A 240 1.74 1.07 -11.72
C TRP A 240 1.11 -0.30 -11.94
N GLU A 241 1.89 -1.22 -12.51
CA GLU A 241 1.43 -2.56 -12.88
C GLU A 241 0.19 -2.51 -13.79
N GLY A 242 0.16 -1.54 -14.71
CA GLY A 242 -0.92 -1.34 -15.68
C GLY A 242 -2.18 -0.69 -15.09
N ARG A 243 -2.20 -0.34 -13.79
CA ARG A 243 -3.31 0.35 -13.15
C ARG A 243 -3.02 1.84 -13.01
N ASP A 244 -4.01 2.68 -13.34
CA ASP A 244 -3.97 4.10 -13.00
C ASP A 244 -4.10 4.28 -11.49
N LEU A 245 -3.32 5.18 -10.92
CA LEU A 245 -3.32 5.48 -9.49
C LEU A 245 -4.12 6.74 -9.14
N ALA A 246 -4.77 7.42 -10.09
CA ALA A 246 -5.52 8.65 -9.84
C ALA A 246 -6.51 8.52 -8.66
N ASP A 247 -7.21 7.39 -8.57
CA ASP A 247 -8.23 7.16 -7.53
C ASP A 247 -7.65 6.58 -6.22
N LEU A 248 -6.34 6.28 -6.19
CA LEU A 248 -5.72 5.61 -5.04
C LEU A 248 -5.69 6.51 -3.79
N ALA A 249 -5.67 7.83 -3.97
CA ALA A 249 -5.65 8.79 -2.87
C ALA A 249 -7.05 9.29 -2.48
N ALA A 250 -8.10 8.82 -3.15
CA ALA A 250 -9.46 9.16 -2.76
C ALA A 250 -9.73 8.62 -1.35
N PRO A 251 -10.42 9.38 -0.49
CA PRO A 251 -10.79 8.89 0.82
C PRO A 251 -11.62 7.62 0.67
N ALA A 252 -11.40 6.65 1.57
CA ALA A 252 -12.20 5.43 1.58
C ALA A 252 -13.69 5.84 1.67
N ARG A 253 -14.47 5.47 0.65
CA ARG A 253 -15.92 5.68 0.67
C ARG A 253 -16.44 5.02 1.96
N PRO A 254 -17.21 5.71 2.80
CA PRO A 254 -17.75 5.09 4.01
C PRO A 254 -18.50 3.82 3.61
N PRO A 255 -18.48 2.76 4.44
CA PRO A 255 -19.29 1.58 4.17
C PRO A 255 -20.72 2.06 3.93
N VAL A 256 -21.31 1.62 2.82
CA VAL A 256 -22.74 1.85 2.56
C VAL A 256 -23.44 1.31 3.81
N PRO A 257 -24.16 2.14 4.59
CA PRO A 257 -24.92 1.62 5.72
C PRO A 257 -25.81 0.52 5.18
N PRO A 258 -25.99 -0.62 5.88
CA PRO A 258 -26.90 -1.65 5.43
C PRO A 258 -28.20 -0.93 5.04
N GLY A 259 -28.63 -1.15 3.80
CA GLY A 259 -29.83 -0.50 3.28
C GLY A 259 -30.90 -0.61 4.35
N ARG A 260 -31.56 0.51 4.68
CA ARG A 260 -32.67 0.52 5.64
C ARG A 260 -33.53 -0.70 5.31
N PRO A 261 -33.82 -1.60 6.27
CA PRO A 261 -34.71 -2.71 6.01
C PRO A 261 -35.92 -2.18 5.25
N LEU A 262 -36.28 -2.83 4.15
CA LEU A 262 -37.51 -2.51 3.45
C LEU A 262 -38.59 -2.44 4.56
N PRO A 263 -39.37 -1.35 4.66
CA PRO A 263 -40.44 -1.30 5.66
C PRO A 263 -41.23 -2.59 5.55
N ASP A 264 -41.52 -3.22 6.70
CA ASP A 264 -42.36 -4.42 6.73
C ASP A 264 -43.56 -4.17 5.81
N PRO A 265 -43.92 -5.14 4.94
CA PRO A 265 -45.12 -4.99 4.14
C PRO A 265 -46.25 -4.61 5.10
N ALA A 266 -46.92 -3.50 4.80
CA ALA A 266 -47.99 -2.98 5.65
C ALA A 266 -48.91 -4.13 6.05
N PRO A 267 -49.32 -4.24 7.32
CA PRO A 267 -50.23 -5.29 7.75
C PRO A 267 -51.42 -5.29 6.80
N GLY A 268 -51.66 -6.44 6.17
CA GLY A 268 -52.84 -6.63 5.33
C GLY A 268 -54.10 -6.25 6.11
N PRO A 269 -55.14 -5.76 5.43
CA PRO A 269 -56.33 -5.25 6.10
C PRO A 269 -56.85 -6.27 7.11
N HIS A 270 -57.02 -5.82 8.36
CA HIS A 270 -57.65 -6.61 9.41
C HIS A 270 -59.03 -7.10 8.92
N PRO A 271 -59.38 -8.39 9.12
CA PRO A 271 -60.73 -8.84 8.83
C PRO A 271 -61.70 -8.05 9.70
N GLY A 272 -62.65 -7.38 9.03
CA GLY A 272 -63.71 -6.61 9.69
C GLY A 272 -64.58 -7.51 10.59
N PRO A 273 -65.33 -6.91 11.54
CA PRO A 273 -66.11 -7.68 12.50
C PRO A 273 -67.21 -8.49 11.80
N ASP A 274 -67.42 -9.70 12.30
CA ASP A 274 -68.36 -10.71 11.84
C ASP A 274 -69.80 -10.16 11.84
N PRO A 275 -70.55 -10.21 10.71
CA PRO A 275 -71.91 -9.71 10.69
C PRO A 275 -72.84 -10.66 11.45
N GLY A 276 -73.49 -10.13 12.49
CA GLY A 276 -74.48 -10.83 13.30
C GLY A 276 -75.66 -11.42 12.50
N PRO A 277 -76.44 -12.33 13.12
CA PRO A 277 -77.36 -13.21 12.41
C PRO A 277 -78.55 -12.46 11.78
N ARG A 278 -78.84 -12.79 10.51
CA ARG A 278 -79.95 -12.23 9.73
C ARG A 278 -81.31 -12.86 10.13
N PRO A 279 -82.41 -12.10 10.13
CA PRO A 279 -83.75 -12.64 10.37
C PRO A 279 -84.25 -13.55 9.25
N GLY A 280 -85.08 -14.53 9.62
CA GLY A 280 -85.59 -15.61 8.78
C GLY A 280 -86.65 -15.25 7.72
N PRO A 281 -87.09 -16.25 6.93
CA PRO A 281 -87.60 -16.07 5.58
C PRO A 281 -89.12 -15.80 5.53
N ARG A 282 -89.56 -15.12 4.46
CA ARG A 282 -90.98 -15.11 4.02
C ARG A 282 -91.15 -16.06 2.82
N PRO A 283 -92.18 -16.93 2.82
CA PRO A 283 -92.43 -17.86 1.72
C PRO A 283 -93.29 -17.24 0.61
N GLY A 284 -93.06 -17.68 -0.63
CA GLY A 284 -93.85 -17.40 -1.84
C GLY A 284 -93.67 -18.53 -2.87
N PRO A 285 -94.66 -18.77 -3.75
CA PRO A 285 -95.28 -20.08 -3.92
C PRO A 285 -94.58 -21.03 -4.91
N GLY A 286 -94.79 -22.34 -4.69
CA GLY A 286 -94.27 -23.46 -5.46
C GLY A 286 -94.76 -23.52 -6.91
N ARG A 287 -94.11 -24.30 -7.78
CA ARG A 287 -94.36 -25.73 -8.12
C ARG A 287 -93.48 -26.04 -9.38
N PRO A 288 -93.47 -27.25 -9.97
CA PRO A 288 -93.35 -28.62 -9.46
C PRO A 288 -92.05 -29.32 -9.94
N VAL A 289 -91.79 -30.47 -9.31
CA VAL A 289 -90.75 -31.47 -9.59
C VAL A 289 -91.00 -32.23 -10.90
N PRO A 290 -89.93 -32.71 -11.58
CA PRO A 290 -89.96 -34.04 -12.17
C PRO A 290 -88.88 -34.98 -11.61
N GLN A 291 -89.31 -36.23 -11.46
CA GLN A 291 -88.63 -37.40 -10.91
C GLN A 291 -87.51 -37.97 -11.79
N ALA A 292 -86.54 -38.58 -11.09
CA ALA A 292 -85.95 -39.92 -11.25
C ALA A 292 -85.62 -40.50 -12.64
N ALA A 293 -84.43 -41.11 -12.71
CA ALA A 293 -84.15 -42.50 -13.08
C ALA A 293 -82.62 -42.65 -13.12
N ALA A 294 -81.95 -43.73 -12.73
CA ALA A 294 -82.23 -44.98 -12.04
C ALA A 294 -80.84 -45.62 -11.83
#